data_AF-A0A495SSC6-F1
#
_entry.id   AF-A0A495SSC6-F1
#
_cell.length_a   1.000
_cell.length_b   1.000
_cell.length_c   1.000
_cell.angle_alpha   90.00
_cell.angle_beta   90.00
_cell.angle_gamma   90.00
#
_symmetry.space_group_name_H-M   'P 1'
#
loop_
_entity.id
_entity.type
_entity.pdbx_description
1 polymer ?
#
loop_
_entity_poly.entity_id
_entity_poly.type
_entity_poly.pdbx_seq_one_letter_code
_entity_poly.pdbx_strand_id
1 'polypeptide(L)' 'MKTLETQRKPDRYLPALAPPVRRDDQAGAGRRAGGPGVEASRSACAGLTGPARSMCYAAL' A
#
# COMPACT_ATOMS: atom_id res chain seq x y z
N MET A 1 -18.10 16.18 -32.44
CA MET A 1 -19.26 15.63 -31.71
C MET A 1 -18.74 14.94 -30.46
N LYS A 2 -19.08 15.42 -29.25
CA LYS A 2 -18.70 14.75 -27.97
C LYS A 2 -19.98 14.17 -27.36
N THR A 3 -19.97 12.88 -27.11
CA THR A 3 -21.08 12.10 -26.53
C THR A 3 -21.35 12.58 -25.11
N LEU A 4 -22.63 12.84 -24.82
CA LEU A 4 -23.13 13.17 -23.49
C LEU A 4 -22.91 11.96 -22.57
N GLU A 5 -21.84 11.97 -21.79
CA GLU A 5 -21.72 11.08 -20.65
C GLU A 5 -22.93 11.29 -19.76
N THR A 6 -23.71 10.23 -19.61
CA THR A 6 -24.85 10.17 -18.72
C THR A 6 -24.35 10.52 -17.33
N GLN A 7 -24.61 11.75 -16.88
CA GLN A 7 -24.26 12.20 -15.53
C GLN A 7 -24.95 11.25 -14.54
N ARG A 8 -24.20 10.27 -14.01
CA ARG A 8 -24.65 9.47 -12.88
C ARG A 8 -24.95 10.44 -11.75
N LYS A 9 -26.22 10.54 -11.37
CA LYS A 9 -26.61 11.28 -10.16
C LYS A 9 -25.78 10.71 -9.00
N PRO A 10 -25.05 11.55 -8.25
CA PRO A 10 -24.31 11.06 -7.10
C PRO A 10 -25.31 10.47 -6.10
N ASP A 11 -25.06 9.23 -5.66
CA ASP A 11 -25.86 8.55 -4.66
C ASP A 11 -25.92 9.43 -3.39
N ARG A 12 -27.12 9.91 -3.07
CA ARG A 12 -27.40 10.82 -1.93
C ARG A 12 -26.96 10.27 -0.56
N TYR A 13 -26.62 8.99 -0.50
CA TYR A 13 -26.30 8.26 0.73
C TYR A 13 -24.82 7.86 0.84
N LEU A 14 -23.95 8.34 -0.05
CA LEU A 14 -22.52 8.11 0.14
C LEU A 14 -22.03 8.95 1.32
N PRO A 15 -21.34 8.35 2.31
CA PRO A 15 -20.74 9.12 3.38
C PRO A 15 -19.78 10.14 2.76
N ALA A 16 -19.91 11.40 3.18
CA ALA A 16 -18.97 12.44 2.78
C ALA A 16 -17.55 11.94 3.06
N LEU A 17 -16.74 11.82 2.01
CA LEU A 17 -15.32 11.52 2.17
C LEU A 17 -14.71 12.62 3.03
N ALA A 18 -13.99 12.25 4.08
CA ALA A 18 -13.29 13.21 4.92
C ALA A 18 -12.35 14.08 4.05
N PRO A 19 -12.20 15.38 4.36
CA PRO A 19 -11.27 16.24 3.65
C PRO A 19 -9.86 15.63 3.61
N PRO A 20 -9.12 15.76 2.51
CA PRO A 20 -7.76 15.24 2.42
C PRO A 20 -6.88 15.90 3.49
N VAL A 21 -6.33 15.10 4.40
CA VAL A 21 -5.36 15.55 5.40
C VAL A 21 -4.03 15.81 4.68
N ARG A 22 -3.65 17.08 4.55
CA ARG A 22 -2.28 17.46 4.15
C ARG A 22 -1.38 17.15 5.34
N ARG A 23 -0.45 16.21 5.17
CA ARG A 23 0.70 16.09 6.07
C ARG A 23 1.70 17.13 5.61
N ASP A 24 2.09 18.03 6.50
CA ASP A 24 3.18 18.95 6.21
C ASP A 24 4.43 18.13 5.87
N ASP A 25 4.96 18.44 4.69
CA ASP A 25 6.14 17.88 4.04
C ASP A 25 6.80 16.68 4.72
N GLN A 26 6.35 15.49 4.37
CA GLN A 26 7.20 14.29 4.43
C GLN A 26 8.27 14.31 3.31
N ALA A 27 8.75 15.49 2.93
CA ALA A 27 9.78 15.71 1.91
C ALA A 27 11.22 15.61 2.48
N GLY A 28 11.37 15.26 3.76
CA GLY A 28 12.66 15.15 4.44
C GLY A 28 12.99 13.78 5.02
N ALA A 29 12.19 12.74 4.77
CA ALA A 29 12.50 11.39 5.23
C ALA A 29 12.87 10.51 4.05
N GLY A 30 13.94 10.91 3.34
CA GLY A 30 14.75 9.95 2.62
C GLY A 30 15.07 8.82 3.60
N ARG A 31 14.43 7.66 3.37
CA ARG A 31 14.66 6.35 3.97
C ARG A 31 15.82 6.38 4.97
N ARG A 32 15.57 6.69 6.24
CA ARG A 32 16.58 6.50 7.30
C ARG A 32 16.84 5.00 7.34
N ALA A 33 17.99 4.58 6.81
CA ALA A 33 18.53 3.26 7.07
C ALA A 33 18.80 3.19 8.58
N GLY A 34 18.03 2.37 9.30
CA GLY A 34 18.29 2.07 10.71
C GLY A 34 17.93 3.21 11.68
N GLY A 35 16.63 3.45 11.89
CA GLY A 35 16.14 3.80 13.23
C GLY A 35 15.64 2.53 13.93
N PRO A 36 15.31 2.55 15.23
CA PRO A 36 14.59 1.46 15.90
C PRO A 36 13.14 1.44 15.42
N GLY A 37 12.95 1.27 14.12
CA GLY A 37 11.68 0.96 13.50
C GLY A 37 11.44 -0.53 13.63
N VAL A 38 10.18 -0.90 13.78
CA VAL A 38 9.73 -2.30 13.81
C VAL A 38 10.29 -3.00 12.57
N GLU A 39 11.22 -3.94 12.78
CA GLU A 39 11.69 -4.78 11.71
C GLU A 39 10.50 -5.59 11.20
N ALA A 40 10.17 -5.45 9.91
CA ALA A 40 9.10 -6.22 9.32
C ALA A 40 9.41 -7.70 9.54
N SER A 41 8.52 -8.43 10.22
CA SER A 41 8.69 -9.87 10.42
C SER A 41 8.79 -10.53 9.05
N ARG A 42 9.99 -11.01 8.72
CA ARG A 42 10.24 -11.77 7.50
C ARG A 42 10.01 -13.24 7.81
N SER A 43 9.29 -13.93 6.94
CA SER A 43 9.25 -15.39 7.00
C SER A 43 10.67 -15.95 6.85
N ALA A 44 10.95 -17.10 7.45
CA ALA A 44 12.23 -17.78 7.28
C ALA A 44 12.59 -18.02 5.80
N CYS A 45 11.57 -18.13 4.93
CA CYS A 45 11.70 -18.34 3.50
C CYS A 45 11.93 -17.05 2.68
N ALA A 46 11.87 -15.86 3.30
CA ALA A 46 11.90 -14.58 2.58
C ALA A 46 13.25 -14.29 1.89
N GLY A 47 14.35 -14.83 2.41
CA GLY A 47 15.69 -14.69 1.83
C GLY A 47 16.02 -15.69 0.72
N LEU A 48 15.17 -16.70 0.50
CA LEU A 48 15.40 -17.73 -0.50
C LEU A 48 14.87 -17.28 -1.88
N THR A 49 15.48 -17.81 -2.93
CA THR A 49 15.05 -17.59 -4.33
C THR A 49 14.89 -18.94 -5.05
N GLY A 50 14.19 -18.93 -6.18
CA GLY A 50 14.00 -20.12 -7.01
C GLY A 50 13.28 -21.29 -6.30
N PRO A 51 13.59 -22.55 -6.68
CA PRO A 51 12.92 -23.74 -6.13
C PRO A 51 13.08 -23.91 -4.61
N ALA A 52 14.18 -23.41 -4.04
CA ALA A 52 14.41 -23.45 -2.59
C ALA A 52 13.34 -22.63 -1.84
N ARG A 53 12.91 -21.49 -2.39
CA ARG A 53 11.84 -20.68 -1.81
C ARG A 53 10.50 -21.43 -1.81
N SER A 54 10.13 -22.05 -2.93
CA SER A 54 8.85 -22.78 -3.02
C SER A 54 8.79 -23.98 -2.08
N MET A 55 9.89 -24.73 -1.95
CA MET A 55 9.96 -25.86 -1.01
C MET A 55 9.89 -25.40 0.45
N CYS A 56 10.54 -24.29 0.79
CA CYS A 56 10.49 -23.73 2.15
C CYS A 56 9.05 -23.33 2.55
N TYR A 57 8.30 -22.69 1.65
CA TYR A 57 6.89 -22.36 1.94
C TYR A 57 5.98 -23.59 1.97
N ALA A 58 6.31 -24.66 1.23
CA ALA A 58 5.54 -25.91 1.25
C ALA A 58 5.78 -26.75 2.51
N ALA A 59 6.88 -26.49 3.24
CA ALA A 59 7.23 -27.16 4.48
C ALA A 59 6.76 -26.39 5.74
N LEU A 60 6.17 -25.20 5.56
CA LEU A 60 5.49 -24.44 6.61
C LEU A 60 4.01 -24.84 6.71
#